data_AF-A0AAW2MHK0-F1
#
_entry.id   AF-A0AAW2MHK0-F1
#
_cell.length_a   1.000
_cell.length_b   1.000
_cell.length_c   1.000
_cell.angle_alpha   90.00
_cell.angle_beta   90.00
_cell.angle_gamma   90.00
#
_symmetry.space_group_name_H-M   'P 1'
#
loop_
_entity.id
_entity.type
_entity.pdbx_description
1 polymer ?
#
loop_
_entity_poly.entity_id
_entity_poly.type
_entity_poly.pdbx_seq_one_letter_code
_entity_poly.pdbx_strand_id
1 'polypeptide(L)'
;MASSLRFNFSIPSTICKSAKPRFQRTKIRCIGWDPEGVLGAPQSGHIARLEFKKRLEKDSDAREAFERQVREEKERMRALREVAFHTFPSSDANLGVHVQRIFSYLWTRVIPDTIEQLVEYFLDTEAQEIEYEIARLRPRLNEEFFSHLKLELGKLRFAVSKTQDMEDRVIELEALQKALQEGIEAYDRMQSELVSARKNLMKLFTSDDIKATLLDMVEQNELNRSLLTLLDENIANAYQGNQIQAAEYMEKIRGAMVKYITV
;
A
#
# COMPACT_ATOMS: atom_id res chain seq x y z
N MET A 1 66.15 38.79 -57.20
CA MET A 1 66.04 38.64 -58.67
C MET A 1 65.11 37.46 -58.91
N ALA A 2 63.85 37.76 -59.26
CA ALA A 2 62.78 36.77 -59.38
C ALA A 2 62.90 35.98 -60.69
N SER A 3 62.77 34.66 -60.61
CA SER A 3 62.62 33.79 -61.78
C SER A 3 61.28 33.08 -61.67
N SER A 4 60.27 33.63 -62.34
CA SER A 4 58.97 32.98 -62.50
C SER A 4 59.09 31.85 -63.53
N LEU A 5 58.70 30.64 -63.16
CA LEU A 5 58.40 29.58 -64.14
C LEU A 5 56.89 29.33 -64.14
N ARG A 6 56.25 29.80 -65.20
CA ARG A 6 54.84 29.56 -65.51
C ARG A 6 54.72 28.19 -66.15
N PHE A 7 53.98 27.28 -65.52
CA PHE A 7 53.56 26.04 -66.16
C PHE A 7 52.18 26.24 -66.80
N ASN A 8 52.16 26.19 -68.13
CA ASN A 8 50.94 26.18 -68.93
C ASN A 8 50.26 24.81 -68.79
N PHE A 9 49.13 24.75 -68.12
CA PHE A 9 48.26 23.58 -68.14
C PHE A 9 47.46 23.56 -69.45
N SER A 10 47.86 22.71 -70.41
CA SER A 10 46.98 22.31 -71.51
C SER A 10 46.11 21.15 -71.03
N ILE A 11 44.80 21.36 -70.95
CA ILE A 11 43.83 20.31 -70.61
C ILE A 11 43.33 19.69 -71.92
N PRO A 12 43.66 18.43 -72.26
CA PRO A 12 42.84 17.65 -73.18
C PRO A 12 41.66 17.06 -72.40
N SER A 13 40.46 17.51 -72.73
CA SER A 13 39.18 16.99 -72.22
C SER A 13 38.83 15.68 -72.91
N THR A 14 39.37 14.56 -72.44
CA THR A 14 38.80 13.24 -72.71
C THR A 14 37.87 12.86 -71.56
N ILE A 15 36.56 12.98 -71.82
CA ILE A 15 35.49 12.49 -70.95
C ILE A 15 35.57 10.95 -70.92
N CYS A 16 36.30 10.42 -69.94
CA CYS A 16 36.20 9.01 -69.59
C CYS A 16 34.94 8.80 -68.75
N LYS A 17 33.98 8.04 -69.30
CA LYS A 17 32.74 7.63 -68.64
C LYS A 17 33.06 7.06 -67.25
N SER A 18 32.57 7.71 -66.19
CA SER A 18 32.75 7.25 -64.82
C SER A 18 31.94 5.98 -64.59
N ALA A 19 32.60 4.82 -64.63
CA ALA A 19 32.04 3.59 -64.10
C ALA A 19 31.85 3.76 -62.59
N LYS A 20 30.63 3.52 -62.09
CA LYS A 20 30.30 3.56 -60.66
C LYS A 20 31.33 2.74 -59.88
N PRO A 21 31.99 3.27 -58.83
CA PRO A 21 32.93 2.49 -58.05
C PRO A 21 32.18 1.36 -57.37
N ARG A 22 32.41 0.12 -57.81
CA ARG A 22 32.05 -1.05 -57.00
C ARG A 22 32.90 -0.94 -55.75
N PHE A 23 32.26 -0.67 -54.61
CA PHE A 23 32.86 -0.79 -53.29
C PHE A 23 33.36 -2.23 -53.12
N GLN A 24 34.60 -2.49 -53.53
CA GLN A 24 35.29 -3.69 -53.14
C GLN A 24 35.60 -3.50 -51.66
N ARG A 25 34.86 -4.19 -50.79
CA ARG A 25 35.20 -4.30 -49.37
C ARG A 25 36.62 -4.86 -49.31
N THR A 26 37.60 -4.02 -48.99
CA THR A 26 38.93 -4.47 -48.60
C THR A 26 38.73 -5.30 -47.34
N LYS A 27 38.66 -6.62 -47.49
CA LYS A 27 38.71 -7.55 -46.35
C LYS A 27 40.10 -7.39 -45.77
N ILE A 28 40.20 -6.68 -44.65
CA ILE A 28 41.41 -6.62 -43.84
C ILE A 28 41.81 -8.08 -43.58
N ARG A 29 42.89 -8.54 -44.21
CA ARG A 29 43.46 -9.85 -43.92
C ARG A 29 44.23 -9.68 -42.63
N CYS A 30 43.76 -10.32 -41.57
CA CYS A 30 44.43 -10.37 -40.28
C CYS A 30 45.88 -10.83 -40.51
N ILE A 31 46.84 -9.93 -40.24
CA ILE A 31 48.23 -10.32 -40.05
C ILE A 31 48.22 -11.14 -38.76
N GLY A 32 48.64 -12.41 -38.83
CA GLY A 32 48.64 -13.31 -37.69
C GLY A 32 49.53 -12.76 -36.58
N TRP A 33 48.91 -12.11 -35.60
CA TRP A 33 49.56 -11.56 -34.41
C TRP A 33 49.03 -12.29 -33.18
N ASP A 34 49.13 -13.62 -33.21
CA ASP A 34 49.02 -14.47 -32.03
C ASP A 34 49.73 -15.80 -32.30
N PRO A 35 51.04 -15.91 -32.01
CA PRO A 35 51.80 -17.15 -32.22
C PRO A 35 51.49 -18.25 -31.19
N GLU A 36 50.76 -17.96 -30.10
CA GLU A 36 50.50 -18.89 -28.99
C GLU A 36 48.99 -19.22 -28.83
N GLY A 37 48.11 -18.64 -29.65
CA GLY A 37 46.67 -18.95 -29.66
C GLY A 37 45.94 -18.63 -28.35
N VAL A 38 46.50 -17.73 -27.54
CA VAL A 38 45.98 -17.37 -26.21
C VAL A 38 44.73 -16.50 -26.33
N LEU A 39 44.61 -15.73 -27.41
CA LEU A 39 43.45 -14.89 -27.68
C LEU A 39 42.56 -15.62 -28.69
N GLY A 40 41.65 -16.44 -28.17
CA GLY A 40 40.65 -17.16 -28.97
C GLY A 40 39.87 -16.24 -29.92
N ALA A 41 39.23 -16.83 -30.92
CA ALA A 41 38.55 -16.09 -31.99
C ALA A 41 37.65 -14.95 -31.44
N PRO A 42 37.67 -13.75 -32.07
CA PRO A 42 36.94 -12.60 -31.57
C PRO A 42 35.45 -12.95 -31.42
N GLN A 43 34.93 -12.87 -30.20
CA GLN A 43 33.52 -13.12 -29.93
C GLN A 43 32.68 -11.98 -30.54
N SER A 44 32.06 -12.23 -31.68
CA SER A 44 31.11 -11.28 -32.26
C SER A 44 29.84 -11.19 -31.40
N GLY A 45 29.28 -9.98 -31.26
CA GLY A 45 28.04 -9.76 -30.50
C GLY A 45 28.19 -8.98 -29.18
N HIS A 46 29.38 -8.51 -28.83
CA HIS A 46 29.59 -7.65 -27.65
C HIS A 46 28.74 -6.38 -27.69
N ILE A 47 28.61 -5.74 -28.86
CA ILE A 47 27.76 -4.56 -29.04
C ILE A 47 26.30 -4.93 -28.77
N ALA A 48 25.78 -6.01 -29.35
CA ALA A 48 24.41 -6.46 -29.12
C ALA A 48 24.14 -6.83 -27.64
N ARG A 49 25.11 -7.47 -26.96
CA ARG A 49 25.02 -7.76 -25.52
C ARG A 49 25.03 -6.50 -24.66
N LEU A 50 25.86 -5.51 -25.00
CA LEU A 50 25.91 -4.23 -24.31
C LEU A 50 24.64 -3.42 -24.55
N GLU A 51 24.09 -3.43 -25.76
CA GLU A 51 22.81 -2.78 -26.08
C GLU A 51 21.64 -3.45 -25.37
N PHE A 52 21.63 -4.79 -25.29
CA PHE A 52 20.63 -5.54 -24.53
C PHE A 52 20.74 -5.26 -23.02
N LYS A 53 21.96 -5.27 -22.47
CA LYS A 53 22.22 -4.90 -21.07
C LYS A 53 21.76 -3.46 -20.79
N LYS A 54 22.06 -2.52 -21.69
CA LYS A 54 21.67 -1.11 -21.58
C LYS A 54 20.16 -0.90 -21.70
N ARG A 55 19.43 -1.75 -22.44
CA ARG A 55 17.96 -1.73 -22.48
C ARG A 55 17.38 -2.25 -21.16
N LEU A 56 17.90 -3.35 -20.63
CA LEU A 56 17.49 -3.86 -19.32
C LEU A 56 17.78 -2.87 -18.19
N GLU A 57 18.95 -2.23 -18.23
CA GLU A 57 19.35 -1.18 -17.28
C GLU A 57 18.49 0.07 -17.42
N LYS A 58 18.15 0.48 -18.66
CA LYS A 58 17.23 1.59 -18.88
C LYS A 58 15.80 1.27 -18.41
N ASP A 59 15.36 0.03 -18.57
CA ASP A 59 14.05 -0.44 -18.09
C ASP A 59 14.04 -0.53 -16.55
N SER A 60 15.14 -0.95 -15.90
CA SER A 60 15.28 -0.89 -14.44
C SER A 60 15.38 0.55 -13.92
N ASP A 61 16.17 1.41 -14.57
CA ASP A 61 16.32 2.82 -14.21
C ASP A 61 14.99 3.56 -14.36
N ALA A 62 14.22 3.24 -15.40
CA ALA A 62 12.88 3.81 -15.63
C ALA A 62 11.88 3.35 -14.56
N ARG A 63 11.94 2.08 -14.16
CA ARG A 63 11.14 1.54 -13.05
C ARG A 63 11.50 2.21 -11.73
N GLU A 64 12.79 2.30 -11.40
CA GLU A 64 13.25 2.98 -10.18
C GLU A 64 12.90 4.48 -10.16
N ALA A 65 12.93 5.15 -11.33
CA ALA A 65 12.50 6.53 -11.44
C ALA A 65 10.99 6.69 -11.22
N PHE A 66 10.20 5.76 -11.73
CA PHE A 66 8.75 5.72 -11.50
C PHE A 66 8.43 5.44 -10.02
N GLU A 67 9.10 4.46 -9.41
CA GLU A 67 8.96 4.16 -7.99
C GLU A 67 9.37 5.32 -7.09
N ARG A 68 10.42 6.06 -7.47
CA ARG A 68 10.82 7.30 -6.78
C ARG A 68 9.72 8.35 -6.86
N GLN A 69 9.10 8.53 -8.02
CA GLN A 69 7.97 9.46 -8.16
C GLN A 69 6.77 9.04 -7.31
N VAL A 70 6.40 7.75 -7.31
CA VAL A 70 5.33 7.22 -6.45
C VAL A 70 5.67 7.41 -4.97
N ARG A 71 6.93 7.21 -4.57
CA ARG A 71 7.40 7.39 -3.18
C ARG A 71 7.36 8.86 -2.76
N GLU A 72 7.84 9.76 -3.61
CA GLU A 72 7.77 11.21 -3.39
C GLU A 72 6.31 11.70 -3.34
N GLU A 73 5.43 11.16 -4.17
CA GLU A 73 4.01 11.47 -4.14
C GLU A 73 3.33 10.95 -2.87
N LYS A 74 3.67 9.72 -2.43
CA LYS A 74 3.26 9.17 -1.13
C LYS A 74 3.74 10.06 0.02
N GLU A 75 4.99 10.52 -0.01
CA GLU A 75 5.56 11.42 1.00
C GLU A 75 4.90 12.82 0.98
N ARG A 76 4.58 13.36 -0.21
CA ARG A 76 3.81 14.60 -0.33
C ARG A 76 2.41 14.45 0.24
N MET A 77 1.75 13.33 -0.04
CA MET A 77 0.44 13.03 0.52
C MET A 77 0.52 12.86 2.04
N ARG A 78 1.60 12.27 2.59
CA ARG A 78 1.87 12.24 4.04
C ARG A 78 2.08 13.65 4.62
N ALA A 79 2.89 14.48 3.97
CA ALA A 79 3.14 15.84 4.43
C ALA A 79 1.85 16.69 4.42
N LEU A 80 0.99 16.52 3.39
CA LEU A 80 -0.33 17.16 3.34
C LEU A 80 -1.23 16.67 4.49
N ARG A 81 -1.14 15.39 4.89
CA ARG A 81 -1.86 14.86 6.06
C ARG A 81 -1.35 15.46 7.37
N GLU A 82 -0.03 15.58 7.55
CA GLU A 82 0.58 16.19 8.74
C GLU A 82 0.20 17.67 8.87
N VAL A 83 0.26 18.42 7.75
CA VAL A 83 -0.17 19.82 7.72
C VAL A 83 -1.65 19.95 7.99
N ALA A 84 -2.51 19.13 7.38
CA ALA A 84 -3.95 19.12 7.62
C ALA A 84 -4.27 18.89 9.11
N PHE A 85 -3.62 17.91 9.73
CA PHE A 85 -3.73 17.62 11.17
C PHE A 85 -3.41 18.84 12.05
N HIS A 86 -2.37 19.60 11.70
CA HIS A 86 -1.98 20.79 12.46
C HIS A 86 -2.85 22.03 12.19
N THR A 87 -3.57 22.08 11.06
CA THR A 87 -4.41 23.23 10.67
C THR A 87 -5.88 23.14 11.08
N PHE A 88 -6.35 22.02 11.65
CA PHE A 88 -7.75 21.91 12.07
C PHE A 88 -8.09 22.91 13.19
N PRO A 89 -9.14 23.73 13.04
CA PRO A 89 -9.54 24.67 14.09
C PRO A 89 -10.12 23.89 15.28
N SER A 90 -9.53 24.14 16.44
CA SER A 90 -9.86 23.61 17.78
C SER A 90 -11.23 24.06 18.32
N SER A 91 -12.25 24.23 17.47
CA SER A 91 -13.54 24.81 17.87
C SER A 91 -14.49 23.85 18.58
N ASP A 92 -14.30 22.53 18.45
CA ASP A 92 -15.13 21.54 19.14
C ASP A 92 -14.32 20.81 20.23
N ALA A 93 -14.28 21.42 21.42
CA ALA A 93 -13.57 20.91 22.60
C ALA A 93 -14.11 19.58 23.17
N ASN A 94 -15.11 18.96 22.52
CA ASN A 94 -15.77 17.72 22.95
C ASN A 94 -15.46 16.51 22.05
N LEU A 95 -14.78 16.68 20.93
CA LEU A 95 -14.32 15.56 20.10
C LEU A 95 -12.93 15.16 20.59
N GLY A 96 -12.82 14.01 21.26
CA GLY A 96 -11.53 13.49 21.73
C GLY A 96 -10.50 13.44 20.61
N VAL A 97 -9.22 13.61 20.95
CA VAL A 97 -8.08 13.69 20.01
C VAL A 97 -8.09 12.58 18.94
N HIS A 98 -8.63 11.40 19.29
CA HIS A 98 -8.81 10.28 18.37
C HIS A 98 -9.81 10.57 17.23
N VAL A 99 -10.92 11.24 17.52
CA VAL A 99 -11.96 11.58 16.55
C VAL A 99 -11.53 12.72 15.62
N GLN A 100 -10.74 13.68 16.13
CA GLN A 100 -10.12 14.72 15.30
C GLN A 100 -9.06 14.15 14.35
N ARG A 101 -8.25 13.19 14.82
CA ARG A 101 -7.32 12.43 13.96
C ARG A 101 -8.10 11.73 12.84
N ILE A 102 -9.16 10.99 13.21
CA ILE A 102 -10.05 10.28 12.29
C ILE A 102 -10.65 11.23 11.23
N PHE A 103 -11.14 12.41 11.61
CA PHE A 103 -11.71 13.39 10.67
C PHE A 103 -10.66 13.99 9.72
N SER A 104 -9.44 14.23 10.19
CA SER A 104 -8.34 14.69 9.34
C SER A 104 -7.90 13.62 8.32
N TYR A 105 -7.89 12.33 8.71
CA TYR A 105 -7.64 11.22 7.78
C TYR A 105 -8.77 11.08 6.74
N LEU A 106 -10.03 11.27 7.17
CA LEU A 106 -11.24 11.14 6.33
C LEU A 106 -11.28 12.11 5.13
N TRP A 107 -10.69 13.30 5.28
CA TRP A 107 -10.80 14.39 4.29
C TRP A 107 -9.80 14.29 3.11
N THR A 108 -8.82 13.37 3.17
CA THR A 108 -7.72 13.37 2.17
C THR A 108 -7.83 12.23 1.14
N ARG A 109 -8.66 11.21 1.38
CA ARG A 109 -8.79 10.03 0.50
C ARG A 109 -10.21 9.86 -0.03
N VAL A 110 -10.35 9.91 -1.35
CA VAL A 110 -11.61 9.67 -2.07
C VAL A 110 -11.87 8.17 -2.09
N ILE A 111 -13.04 7.75 -1.59
CA ILE A 111 -13.48 6.35 -1.65
C ILE A 111 -13.73 6.00 -3.12
N PRO A 112 -13.06 4.99 -3.70
CA PRO A 112 -13.25 4.65 -5.10
C PRO A 112 -14.60 3.96 -5.35
N ASP A 113 -15.21 4.19 -6.51
CA ASP A 113 -16.52 3.60 -6.86
C ASP A 113 -16.41 2.18 -7.43
N THR A 114 -15.25 1.81 -7.99
CA THR A 114 -15.04 0.51 -8.64
C THR A 114 -14.25 -0.46 -7.76
N ILE A 115 -14.45 -1.77 -7.97
CA ILE A 115 -13.78 -2.84 -7.20
C ILE A 115 -12.26 -2.84 -7.46
N GLU A 116 -11.84 -2.65 -8.72
CA GLU A 116 -10.42 -2.58 -9.11
C GLU A 116 -9.69 -1.44 -8.38
N GLN A 117 -10.26 -0.24 -8.40
CA GLN A 117 -9.69 0.91 -7.70
C GLN A 117 -9.73 0.75 -6.18
N LEU A 118 -10.71 0.00 -5.66
CA LEU A 118 -10.78 -0.34 -4.23
C LEU A 118 -9.64 -1.28 -3.82
N VAL A 119 -9.23 -2.21 -4.68
CA VAL A 119 -8.04 -3.06 -4.43
C VAL A 119 -6.79 -2.19 -4.37
N GLU A 120 -6.57 -1.30 -5.36
CA GLU A 120 -5.42 -0.38 -5.34
C GLU A 120 -5.43 0.53 -4.11
N TYR A 121 -6.60 1.04 -3.73
CA TYR A 121 -6.78 1.84 -2.53
C TYR A 121 -6.26 1.14 -1.27
N PHE A 122 -6.57 -0.15 -1.13
CA PHE A 122 -6.09 -0.94 0.01
C PHE A 122 -4.60 -1.31 -0.10
N LEU A 123 -4.08 -1.56 -1.29
CA LEU A 123 -2.63 -1.77 -1.49
C LEU A 123 -1.81 -0.52 -1.14
N ASP A 124 -2.38 0.67 -1.38
CA ASP A 124 -1.78 1.93 -0.96
C ASP A 124 -2.07 2.31 0.50
N THR A 125 -2.84 1.51 1.23
CA THR A 125 -3.18 1.77 2.64
C THR A 125 -2.07 1.28 3.56
N GLU A 126 -1.69 2.12 4.51
CA GLU A 126 -0.67 1.76 5.49
C GLU A 126 -1.22 0.72 6.48
N ALA A 127 -0.36 -0.18 6.95
CA ALA A 127 -0.77 -1.28 7.83
C ALA A 127 -1.48 -0.81 9.12
N GLN A 128 -1.15 0.40 9.62
CA GLN A 128 -1.80 0.98 10.80
C GLN A 128 -3.18 1.59 10.50
N GLU A 129 -3.43 1.97 9.25
CA GLU A 129 -4.70 2.58 8.80
C GLU A 129 -5.69 1.51 8.30
N ILE A 130 -5.21 0.29 8.00
CA ILE A 130 -6.03 -0.75 7.38
C ILE A 130 -7.23 -1.15 8.23
N GLU A 131 -7.09 -1.24 9.54
CA GLU A 131 -8.18 -1.58 10.46
C GLU A 131 -9.31 -0.55 10.41
N TYR A 132 -8.93 0.73 10.33
CA TYR A 132 -9.88 1.83 10.22
C TYR A 132 -10.59 1.84 8.86
N GLU A 133 -9.84 1.64 7.77
CA GLU A 133 -10.43 1.59 6.43
C GLU A 133 -11.33 0.37 6.25
N ILE A 134 -11.01 -0.77 6.88
CA ILE A 134 -11.90 -1.93 6.97
C ILE A 134 -13.21 -1.57 7.68
N ALA A 135 -13.15 -0.90 8.83
CA ALA A 135 -14.33 -0.47 9.56
C ALA A 135 -15.22 0.49 8.71
N ARG A 136 -14.58 1.43 8.01
CA ARG A 136 -15.26 2.42 7.15
C ARG A 136 -15.92 1.77 5.93
N LEU A 137 -15.25 0.80 5.31
CA LEU A 137 -15.66 0.19 4.04
C LEU A 137 -16.27 -1.20 4.23
N ARG A 138 -16.55 -1.62 5.47
CA ARG A 138 -17.14 -2.93 5.79
C ARG A 138 -18.33 -3.32 4.90
N PRO A 139 -19.30 -2.42 4.57
CA PRO A 139 -20.42 -2.76 3.69
C PRO A 139 -20.02 -3.13 2.27
N ARG A 140 -18.86 -2.64 1.80
CA ARG A 140 -18.31 -2.88 0.46
C ARG A 140 -17.26 -4.00 0.43
N LEU A 141 -16.86 -4.51 1.59
CA LEU A 141 -15.97 -5.66 1.74
C LEU A 141 -16.80 -6.95 1.86
N ASN A 142 -17.57 -7.21 0.82
CA ASN A 142 -18.50 -8.32 0.68
C ASN A 142 -17.93 -9.45 -0.20
N GLU A 143 -18.67 -10.56 -0.32
CA GLU A 143 -18.19 -11.75 -1.03
C GLU A 143 -17.86 -11.46 -2.51
N GLU A 144 -18.53 -10.49 -3.13
CA GLU A 144 -18.26 -10.03 -4.50
C GLU A 144 -16.84 -9.46 -4.65
N PHE A 145 -16.42 -8.62 -3.69
CA PHE A 145 -15.06 -8.06 -3.65
C PHE A 145 -14.00 -9.16 -3.54
N PHE A 146 -14.18 -10.10 -2.60
CA PHE A 146 -13.23 -11.20 -2.43
C PHE A 146 -13.24 -12.18 -3.61
N SER A 147 -14.39 -12.36 -4.26
CA SER A 147 -14.48 -13.16 -5.50
C SER A 147 -13.67 -12.51 -6.62
N HIS A 148 -13.78 -11.19 -6.77
CA HIS A 148 -12.96 -10.44 -7.73
C HIS A 148 -11.45 -10.60 -7.44
N LEU A 149 -11.04 -10.40 -6.19
CA LEU A 149 -9.64 -10.52 -5.76
C LEU A 149 -9.09 -11.94 -6.01
N LYS A 150 -9.87 -12.99 -5.72
CA LYS A 150 -9.51 -14.38 -6.04
C LYS A 150 -9.37 -14.63 -7.54
N LEU A 151 -10.22 -14.03 -8.36
CA LEU A 151 -10.14 -14.16 -9.82
C LEU A 151 -8.88 -13.48 -10.37
N GLU A 152 -8.53 -12.29 -9.87
CA GLU A 152 -7.29 -11.59 -10.24
C GLU A 152 -6.05 -12.39 -9.84
N LEU A 153 -6.01 -12.91 -8.62
CA LEU A 153 -4.97 -13.82 -8.15
C LEU A 153 -4.87 -15.06 -9.04
N GLY A 154 -6.00 -15.65 -9.41
CA GLY A 154 -6.06 -16.79 -10.33
C GLY A 154 -5.46 -16.45 -11.70
N LYS A 155 -5.86 -15.32 -12.29
CA LYS A 155 -5.32 -14.85 -13.59
C LYS A 155 -3.80 -14.69 -13.55
N LEU A 156 -3.26 -14.11 -12.48
CA LEU A 156 -1.82 -13.89 -12.33
C LEU A 156 -1.06 -15.21 -12.05
N ARG A 157 -1.59 -16.08 -11.18
CA ARG A 157 -0.97 -17.38 -10.85
C ARG A 157 -0.92 -18.35 -12.04
N PHE A 158 -1.94 -18.33 -12.89
CA PHE A 158 -2.07 -19.23 -14.06
C PHE A 158 -1.65 -18.58 -15.39
N ALA A 159 -1.05 -17.39 -15.37
CA ALA A 159 -0.51 -16.76 -16.55
C ALA A 159 0.60 -17.65 -17.17
N VAL A 160 0.55 -17.82 -18.50
CA VAL A 160 1.46 -18.69 -19.26
C VAL A 160 2.91 -18.19 -19.22
N SER A 161 3.10 -16.88 -19.17
CA SER A 161 4.39 -16.21 -18.97
C SER A 161 4.45 -15.66 -17.56
N LYS A 162 5.42 -16.10 -16.76
CA LYS A 162 5.68 -15.54 -15.42
C LYS A 162 6.84 -14.55 -15.51
N THR A 163 6.55 -13.30 -15.23
CA THR A 163 7.56 -12.26 -15.04
C THR A 163 7.69 -12.00 -13.56
N GLN A 164 8.84 -11.50 -13.13
CA GLN A 164 9.09 -11.19 -11.72
C GLN A 164 8.05 -10.19 -11.17
N ASP A 165 7.71 -9.16 -11.95
CA ASP A 165 6.66 -8.18 -11.59
C ASP A 165 5.28 -8.82 -11.32
N MET A 166 4.94 -9.90 -12.04
CA MET A 166 3.69 -10.62 -11.81
C MET A 166 3.74 -11.45 -10.53
N GLU A 167 4.90 -12.02 -10.20
CA GLU A 167 5.10 -12.77 -8.96
C GLU A 167 5.05 -11.84 -7.74
N ASP A 168 5.68 -10.66 -7.83
CA ASP A 168 5.64 -9.64 -6.79
C ASP A 168 4.19 -9.15 -6.55
N ARG A 169 3.45 -8.88 -7.62
CA ARG A 169 2.04 -8.47 -7.53
C ARG A 169 1.14 -9.56 -6.92
N VAL A 170 1.43 -10.83 -7.18
CA VAL A 170 0.73 -11.96 -6.55
C VAL A 170 0.98 -11.95 -5.03
N ILE A 171 2.21 -11.72 -4.60
CA ILE A 171 2.56 -11.65 -3.17
C ILE A 171 1.80 -10.50 -2.49
N GLU A 172 1.78 -9.30 -3.10
CA GLU A 172 1.06 -8.14 -2.59
C GLU A 172 -0.45 -8.42 -2.41
N LEU A 173 -1.09 -8.98 -3.44
CA LEU A 173 -2.52 -9.28 -3.42
C LEU A 173 -2.87 -10.40 -2.43
N GLU A 174 -2.01 -11.41 -2.27
CA GLU A 174 -2.19 -12.47 -1.27
C GLU A 174 -2.06 -11.93 0.16
N ALA A 175 -1.04 -11.10 0.41
CA ALA A 175 -0.87 -10.44 1.69
C ALA A 175 -2.06 -9.55 2.01
N LEU A 176 -2.55 -8.77 1.03
CA LEU A 176 -3.73 -7.94 1.19
C LEU A 176 -4.97 -8.77 1.49
N GLN A 177 -5.22 -9.84 0.73
CA GLN A 177 -6.39 -10.71 0.93
C GLN A 177 -6.42 -11.24 2.36
N LYS A 178 -5.28 -11.73 2.85
CA LYS A 178 -5.15 -12.25 4.20
C LYS A 178 -5.37 -11.16 5.25
N ALA A 179 -4.73 -10.01 5.09
CA ALA A 179 -4.88 -8.89 6.02
C ALA A 179 -6.34 -8.39 6.11
N LEU A 180 -7.03 -8.27 4.97
CA LEU A 180 -8.44 -7.88 4.94
C LEU A 180 -9.33 -8.94 5.59
N GLN A 181 -9.08 -10.23 5.35
CA GLN A 181 -9.88 -11.29 5.96
C GLN A 181 -9.70 -11.31 7.49
N GLU A 182 -8.46 -11.28 7.98
CA GLU A 182 -8.17 -11.24 9.42
C GLU A 182 -8.73 -9.97 10.08
N GLY A 183 -8.58 -8.82 9.43
CA GLY A 183 -9.09 -7.54 9.93
C GLY A 183 -10.63 -7.47 9.96
N ILE A 184 -11.30 -8.04 8.96
CA ILE A 184 -12.77 -8.16 8.95
C ILE A 184 -13.24 -9.07 10.08
N GLU A 185 -12.62 -10.23 10.25
CA GLU A 185 -12.98 -11.16 11.33
C GLU A 185 -12.77 -10.52 12.71
N ALA A 186 -11.67 -9.78 12.90
CA ALA A 186 -11.41 -9.03 14.13
C ALA A 186 -12.46 -7.93 14.35
N TYR A 187 -12.80 -7.17 13.31
CA TYR A 187 -13.81 -6.12 13.37
C TYR A 187 -15.20 -6.67 13.72
N ASP A 188 -15.64 -7.74 13.06
CA ASP A 188 -16.94 -8.36 13.29
C ASP A 188 -17.04 -8.95 14.71
N ARG A 189 -15.96 -9.57 15.20
CA ARG A 189 -15.88 -10.04 16.58
C ARG A 189 -16.02 -8.88 17.56
N MET A 190 -15.21 -7.82 17.41
CA MET A 190 -15.29 -6.62 18.23
C MET A 190 -16.70 -5.99 18.19
N GLN A 191 -17.32 -5.88 17.02
CA GLN A 191 -18.68 -5.35 16.89
C GLN A 191 -19.68 -6.21 17.66
N SER A 192 -19.59 -7.54 17.55
CA SER A 192 -20.46 -8.46 18.27
C SER A 192 -20.30 -8.34 19.79
N GLU A 193 -19.06 -8.18 20.27
CA GLU A 193 -18.73 -7.99 21.69
C GLU A 193 -19.26 -6.66 22.23
N LEU A 194 -19.17 -5.57 21.46
CA LEU A 194 -19.72 -4.28 21.86
C LEU A 194 -21.25 -4.30 21.92
N VAL A 195 -21.90 -4.97 20.96
CA VAL A 195 -23.37 -5.13 20.95
C VAL A 195 -23.83 -5.99 22.12
N SER A 196 -23.14 -7.10 22.43
CA SER A 196 -23.47 -7.94 23.58
C SER A 196 -23.20 -7.22 24.90
N ALA A 197 -22.08 -6.52 25.02
CA ALA A 197 -21.74 -5.69 26.18
C ALA A 197 -22.82 -4.64 26.43
N ARG A 198 -23.28 -3.91 25.40
CA ARG A 198 -24.38 -2.95 25.56
C ARG A 198 -25.66 -3.60 26.08
N LYS A 199 -26.05 -4.76 25.54
CA LYS A 199 -27.24 -5.50 26.00
C LYS A 199 -27.09 -5.91 27.47
N ASN A 200 -25.93 -6.41 27.84
CA ASN A 200 -25.60 -6.85 29.19
C ASN A 200 -25.59 -5.69 30.19
N LEU A 201 -25.06 -4.53 29.80
CA LEU A 201 -25.13 -3.30 30.59
C LEU A 201 -26.58 -2.85 30.81
N MET A 202 -27.41 -2.92 29.75
CA MET A 202 -28.84 -2.63 29.87
C MET A 202 -29.53 -3.59 30.85
N LYS A 203 -29.27 -4.90 30.76
CA LYS A 203 -29.78 -5.89 31.73
C LYS A 203 -29.43 -5.49 33.17
N LEU A 204 -28.18 -5.09 33.43
CA LEU A 204 -27.69 -4.69 34.75
C LEU A 204 -28.36 -3.43 35.31
N PHE A 205 -28.70 -2.46 34.45
CA PHE A 205 -29.38 -1.24 34.90
C PHE A 205 -30.88 -1.41 35.08
N THR A 206 -31.48 -2.41 34.42
CA THR A 206 -32.91 -2.70 34.54
C THR A 206 -33.24 -3.76 35.58
N SER A 207 -32.24 -4.46 36.13
CA SER A 207 -32.50 -5.53 37.10
C SER A 207 -32.78 -4.97 38.50
N ASP A 208 -33.74 -5.59 39.18
CA ASP A 208 -34.05 -5.28 40.58
C ASP A 208 -32.92 -5.76 41.52
N ASP A 209 -32.34 -6.93 41.22
CA ASP A 209 -31.30 -7.60 42.01
C ASP A 209 -29.96 -7.72 41.28
N ILE A 210 -29.20 -6.62 41.27
CA ILE A 210 -27.91 -6.51 40.55
C ILE A 210 -26.95 -7.65 40.87
N LYS A 211 -26.83 -8.03 42.14
CA LYS A 211 -25.89 -9.08 42.58
C LYS A 211 -26.24 -10.45 42.01
N ALA A 212 -27.52 -10.80 41.97
CA ALA A 212 -27.98 -12.05 41.38
C ALA A 212 -27.71 -12.06 39.87
N THR A 213 -28.10 -10.98 39.17
CA THR A 213 -27.78 -10.84 37.74
C THR A 213 -26.29 -10.87 37.44
N LEU A 214 -25.43 -10.30 38.30
CA LEU A 214 -23.98 -10.38 38.11
C LEU A 214 -23.48 -11.81 38.22
N LEU A 215 -23.98 -12.61 39.18
CA LEU A 215 -23.60 -14.01 39.30
C LEU A 215 -24.07 -14.81 38.07
N ASP A 216 -25.31 -14.61 37.62
CA ASP A 216 -25.83 -15.26 36.41
C ASP A 216 -24.98 -14.92 35.17
N MET A 217 -24.55 -13.65 35.05
CA MET A 217 -23.69 -13.19 33.96
C MET A 217 -22.26 -13.76 34.05
N VAL A 218 -21.75 -14.00 35.26
CA VAL A 218 -20.47 -14.70 35.46
C VAL A 218 -20.60 -16.15 34.99
N GLU A 219 -21.67 -16.84 35.39
CA GLU A 219 -21.92 -18.23 34.99
C GLU A 219 -22.01 -18.38 33.47
N GLN A 220 -22.59 -17.39 32.79
CA GLN A 220 -22.72 -17.37 31.32
C GLN A 220 -21.48 -16.84 30.58
N ASN A 221 -20.38 -16.49 31.28
CA ASN A 221 -19.21 -15.82 30.72
C ASN A 221 -19.56 -14.54 29.93
N GLU A 222 -20.57 -13.80 30.39
CA GLU A 222 -21.05 -12.57 29.76
C GLU A 222 -20.29 -11.32 30.23
N LEU A 223 -19.39 -11.46 31.22
CA LEU A 223 -18.54 -10.38 31.73
C LEU A 223 -17.26 -10.26 30.89
N ASN A 224 -17.29 -9.35 29.93
CA ASN A 224 -16.16 -9.08 29.04
C ASN A 224 -15.47 -7.75 29.35
N ARG A 225 -14.21 -7.59 28.92
CA ARG A 225 -13.46 -6.33 29.06
C ARG A 225 -14.19 -5.15 28.42
N SER A 226 -14.84 -5.38 27.28
CA SER A 226 -15.64 -4.40 26.54
C SER A 226 -16.83 -3.87 27.36
N LEU A 227 -17.42 -4.69 28.24
CA LEU A 227 -18.49 -4.26 29.14
C LEU A 227 -17.96 -3.32 30.23
N LEU A 228 -16.78 -3.61 30.76
CA LEU A 228 -16.12 -2.77 31.77
C LEU A 228 -15.72 -1.41 31.18
N THR A 229 -15.14 -1.38 29.97
CA THR A 229 -14.75 -0.12 29.32
C THR A 229 -15.96 0.77 29.04
N LEU A 230 -17.08 0.20 28.58
CA LEU A 230 -18.32 0.94 28.37
C LEU A 230 -18.89 1.52 29.67
N LEU A 231 -18.79 0.77 30.78
CA LEU A 231 -19.19 1.27 32.09
C LEU A 231 -18.30 2.42 32.55
N ASP A 232 -16.98 2.32 32.35
CA ASP A 232 -16.02 3.36 32.70
C ASP A 232 -16.24 4.66 31.91
N GLU A 233 -16.52 4.55 30.60
CA GLU A 233 -16.90 5.70 29.75
C GLU A 233 -18.21 6.34 30.22
N ASN A 234 -19.22 5.55 30.57
CA ASN A 234 -20.49 6.07 31.08
C ASN A 234 -20.33 6.79 32.43
N ILE A 235 -19.48 6.28 33.32
CA ILE A 235 -19.14 6.94 34.59
C ILE A 235 -18.49 8.30 34.31
N ALA A 236 -17.50 8.34 33.41
CA ALA A 236 -16.83 9.58 33.03
C ALA A 236 -17.82 10.60 32.44
N ASN A 237 -18.71 10.16 31.53
CA ASN A 237 -19.74 11.00 30.93
C ASN A 237 -20.75 11.51 31.97
N ALA A 238 -21.12 10.68 32.96
CA ALA A 238 -22.02 11.09 34.04
C ALA A 238 -21.39 12.17 34.93
N TYR A 239 -20.09 12.07 35.24
CA TYR A 239 -19.39 13.14 35.95
C TYR A 239 -19.31 14.43 35.14
N GLN A 240 -19.00 14.34 33.84
CA GLN A 240 -19.01 15.52 32.95
C GLN A 240 -20.40 16.17 32.86
N GLY A 241 -21.46 15.36 32.89
CA GLY A 241 -22.85 15.80 32.91
C GLY A 241 -23.38 16.26 34.28
N ASN A 242 -22.53 16.33 35.31
CA ASN A 242 -22.92 16.64 36.71
C ASN A 242 -23.95 15.67 37.32
N GLN A 243 -24.06 14.44 36.81
CA GLN A 243 -24.96 13.40 37.31
C GLN A 243 -24.26 12.54 38.38
N ILE A 244 -23.92 13.15 39.51
CA ILE A 244 -23.08 12.54 40.56
C ILE A 244 -23.70 11.25 41.12
N GLN A 245 -25.02 11.24 41.38
CA GLN A 245 -25.71 10.06 41.94
C GLN A 245 -25.66 8.85 41.00
N ALA A 246 -25.80 9.09 39.68
CA ALA A 246 -25.72 8.03 38.69
C ALA A 246 -24.28 7.50 38.57
N ALA A 247 -23.28 8.39 38.62
CA ALA A 247 -21.87 8.01 38.60
C ALA A 247 -21.49 7.14 39.80
N GLU A 248 -21.87 7.55 41.02
CA GLU A 248 -21.62 6.77 42.25
C GLU A 248 -22.30 5.40 42.23
N TYR A 249 -23.51 5.31 41.67
CA TYR A 249 -24.20 4.04 41.49
C TYR A 249 -23.45 3.11 40.53
N MET A 250 -23.05 3.64 39.36
CA MET A 250 -22.27 2.88 38.37
C MET A 250 -20.90 2.46 38.91
N GLU A 251 -20.23 3.27 39.73
CA GLU A 251 -18.98 2.89 40.40
C GLU A 251 -19.15 1.70 41.36
N LYS A 252 -20.28 1.61 42.07
CA LYS A 252 -20.59 0.46 42.93
C LYS A 252 -20.74 -0.82 42.10
N ILE A 253 -21.43 -0.73 40.96
CA ILE A 253 -21.59 -1.85 40.03
C ILE A 253 -20.22 -2.27 39.49
N ARG A 254 -19.42 -1.30 39.02
CA ARG A 254 -18.05 -1.51 38.55
C ARG A 254 -17.20 -2.24 39.59
N GLY A 255 -17.23 -1.77 40.83
CA GLY A 255 -16.49 -2.38 41.94
C GLY A 255 -16.92 -3.82 42.27
N ALA A 256 -18.19 -4.17 42.00
CA ALA A 256 -18.66 -5.55 42.10
C ALA A 256 -18.20 -6.39 40.90
N MET A 257 -18.34 -5.87 39.68
CA MET A 257 -17.95 -6.56 38.44
C MET A 257 -16.47 -6.90 38.38
N VAL A 258 -15.59 -5.97 38.76
CA VAL A 258 -14.13 -6.15 38.71
C VAL A 258 -13.67 -7.35 39.55
N LYS A 259 -14.42 -7.75 40.59
CA LYS A 259 -14.09 -8.93 41.40
C LYS A 259 -14.24 -10.24 40.65
N TYR A 260 -15.05 -10.26 39.59
CA TYR A 260 -15.37 -11.45 38.81
C TYR A 260 -14.68 -11.49 37.45
N ILE A 261 -14.19 -10.34 36.96
CA ILE A 261 -13.33 -10.29 35.77
C ILE A 261 -11.93 -10.72 36.19
N THR A 262 -11.57 -11.96 35.88
CA THR A 262 -10.20 -12.45 36.05
C THR A 262 -9.30 -11.81 35.00
N VAL A 263 -8.22 -11.15 35.44
CA VAL A 263 -7.12 -10.65 34.58
C VAL A 263 -6.34 -11.83 34.00
#